data_AF-A0A1M6NU52-F1
#
_entry.id   AF-A0A1M6NU52-F1
#
_cell.length_a   1.000
_cell.length_b   1.000
_cell.length_c   1.000
_cell.angle_alpha   90.00
_cell.angle_beta   90.00
_cell.angle_gamma   90.00
#
_symmetry.space_group_name_H-M   'P 1'
#
loop_
_entity.id
_entity.type
_entity.pdbx_description
1 polymer ?
#
loop_
_entity_poly.entity_id
_entity_poly.type
_entity_poly.pdbx_seq_one_letter_code
_entity_poly.pdbx_strand_id
1 'polypeptide(L)'
;MIRRTSGNFAKNYEAKKYSRPRSEADQTAKTADPSAEFRILRLADLDGLVEAAEYKVVTKKKKQWFWTVNEKVVVDNYKDFLRSKTSLVAALNDRAFLMFSDLQGVLEQKGIRITNSLTEEARQKFATRDEHPILINYYTAQKLIGQFKDLVITDDDLMKADRDKLHQLQDDLFEKQRAEIKTFEQAVNEIDKGTILLVRIMD
;
A
#
# COMPACT_ATOMS: atom_id res chain seq x y z
N MET A 1 -35.75 24.14 23.06
CA MET A 1 -34.30 24.41 22.92
C MET A 1 -33.65 23.17 22.31
N ILE A 2 -33.28 23.26 21.02
CA ILE A 2 -32.83 22.13 20.20
C ILE A 2 -31.36 21.82 20.54
N ARG A 3 -31.07 20.58 20.96
CA ARG A 3 -29.70 20.10 21.21
C ARG A 3 -28.99 19.89 19.87
N ARG A 4 -27.97 20.71 19.60
CA ARG A 4 -27.01 20.52 18.51
C ARG A 4 -26.12 19.31 18.82
N THR A 5 -26.41 18.16 18.24
CA THR A 5 -25.43 17.07 18.06
C THR A 5 -24.96 17.08 16.61
N SER A 6 -24.01 17.95 16.28
CA SER A 6 -23.45 18.02 14.93
C SER A 6 -21.95 18.20 14.99
N GLY A 7 -21.20 17.21 14.52
CA GLY A 7 -19.75 17.29 14.31
C GLY A 7 -19.10 15.92 14.23
N ASN A 8 -19.07 15.19 15.35
CA ASN A 8 -18.20 14.00 15.47
C ASN A 8 -18.91 12.66 15.25
N PHE A 9 -20.24 12.59 15.41
CA PHE A 9 -20.98 11.33 15.20
C PHE A 9 -21.16 10.98 13.71
N ALA A 10 -21.39 11.98 12.85
CA ALA A 10 -21.56 11.76 11.40
C ALA A 10 -20.25 11.33 10.72
N LYS A 11 -19.11 11.96 11.10
CA LYS A 11 -17.78 11.56 10.59
C LYS A 11 -17.41 10.12 10.98
N ASN A 12 -17.76 9.69 12.20
CA ASN A 12 -17.55 8.32 12.65
C ASN A 12 -18.52 7.32 12.01
N TYR A 13 -19.70 7.76 11.54
CA TYR A 13 -20.66 6.89 10.86
C TYR A 13 -20.27 6.62 9.40
N GLU A 14 -19.72 7.62 8.71
CA GLU A 14 -19.22 7.45 7.35
C GLU A 14 -17.97 6.57 7.32
N ALA A 15 -17.02 6.76 8.24
CA ALA A 15 -15.83 5.90 8.33
C ALA A 15 -16.16 4.42 8.63
N LYS A 16 -17.17 4.15 9.46
CA LYS A 16 -17.62 2.78 9.77
C LYS A 16 -18.37 2.09 8.63
N LYS A 17 -18.81 2.84 7.62
CA LYS A 17 -19.49 2.28 6.45
C LYS A 17 -18.51 1.58 5.50
N TYR A 18 -17.22 1.95 5.58
CA TYR A 18 -16.17 1.50 4.67
C TYR A 18 -15.06 0.69 5.35
N SER A 19 -15.05 0.58 6.69
CA SER A 19 -14.11 -0.29 7.41
C SER A 19 -14.40 -1.77 7.14
N ARG A 20 -13.35 -2.56 6.86
CA ARG A 20 -13.43 -4.03 6.71
C ARG A 20 -14.24 -4.64 7.86
N PRO A 21 -15.41 -5.26 7.59
CA PRO A 21 -16.12 -5.98 8.64
C PRO A 21 -15.27 -7.15 9.13
N ARG A 22 -15.10 -7.29 10.44
CA ARG A 22 -14.41 -8.44 11.05
C ARG A 22 -15.17 -9.71 10.66
N SER A 23 -14.71 -10.42 9.64
CA SER A 23 -15.16 -11.78 9.36
C SER A 23 -14.29 -12.74 10.20
N GLU A 24 -14.90 -13.46 11.12
CA GLU A 24 -14.27 -14.50 11.96
C GLU A 24 -13.78 -15.73 11.15
N ALA A 25 -13.71 -15.66 9.83
CA ALA A 25 -13.54 -16.81 8.93
C ALA A 25 -12.16 -16.95 8.26
N ASP A 26 -11.20 -16.07 8.55
CA ASP A 26 -9.87 -16.12 7.90
C ASP A 26 -8.83 -16.79 8.81
N GLN A 27 -9.10 -18.02 9.25
CA GLN A 27 -8.11 -18.92 9.87
C GLN A 27 -7.76 -20.05 8.90
N THR A 28 -7.08 -19.70 7.82
CA THR A 28 -6.19 -20.65 7.15
C THR A 28 -4.79 -20.07 7.22
N ALA A 29 -3.78 -20.92 7.43
CA ALA A 29 -2.38 -20.53 7.45
C ALA A 29 -1.99 -20.01 6.06
N LYS A 30 -2.32 -18.74 5.79
CA LYS A 30 -1.83 -17.98 4.64
C LYS A 30 -0.32 -17.91 4.82
N THR A 31 0.41 -18.30 3.77
CA THR A 31 1.76 -17.79 3.55
C THR A 31 1.71 -16.29 3.82
N ALA A 32 2.57 -15.79 4.70
CA ALA A 32 2.53 -14.37 5.08
C ALA A 32 2.57 -13.52 3.80
N ASP A 33 1.60 -12.61 3.64
CA ASP A 33 1.62 -11.67 2.52
C ASP A 33 2.95 -10.88 2.60
N PRO A 34 3.61 -10.59 1.45
CA PRO A 34 4.85 -9.79 1.44
C PRO A 34 4.64 -8.45 2.17
N SER A 35 5.65 -7.97 2.89
CA SER A 35 5.63 -6.66 3.56
C SER A 35 5.44 -5.51 2.57
N ALA A 36 6.00 -5.66 1.36
CA ALA A 36 5.73 -4.76 0.25
C ALA A 36 5.75 -5.49 -1.10
N GLU A 37 5.00 -4.97 -2.08
CA GLU A 37 5.05 -5.38 -3.48
C GLU A 37 5.26 -4.17 -4.38
N PHE A 38 6.15 -4.33 -5.35
CA PHE A 38 6.43 -3.38 -6.42
C PHE A 38 5.77 -3.87 -7.70
N ARG A 39 4.77 -3.15 -8.18
CA ARG A 39 3.94 -3.56 -9.32
C ARG A 39 3.88 -2.46 -10.38
N ILE A 40 4.06 -2.82 -11.66
CA ILE A 40 3.81 -1.90 -12.77
C ILE A 40 2.32 -1.92 -13.12
N LEU A 41 1.73 -0.74 -13.18
CA LEU A 41 0.35 -0.47 -13.57
C LEU A 41 0.35 0.46 -14.78
N ARG A 42 -0.51 0.23 -15.77
CA ARG A 42 -0.69 1.21 -16.85
C ARG A 42 -1.46 2.41 -16.32
N LEU A 43 -1.05 3.62 -16.69
CA LEU A 43 -1.70 4.86 -16.27
C LEU A 43 -3.21 4.86 -16.57
N ALA A 44 -3.62 4.28 -17.70
CA ALA A 44 -5.02 4.16 -18.11
C ALA A 44 -5.87 3.26 -17.20
N ASP A 45 -5.25 2.38 -16.41
CA ASP A 45 -5.94 1.47 -15.49
C ASP A 45 -6.01 2.06 -14.06
N LEU A 46 -5.53 3.30 -13.83
CA LEU A 46 -5.50 3.93 -12.50
C LEU A 46 -6.89 4.09 -11.87
N ASP A 47 -7.88 4.55 -12.65
CA ASP A 47 -9.24 4.71 -12.13
C ASP A 47 -9.83 3.36 -11.71
N GLY A 48 -9.54 2.30 -12.46
CA GLY A 48 -9.92 0.94 -12.11
C GLY A 48 -9.29 0.44 -10.81
N LEU A 49 -8.05 0.84 -10.50
CA LEU A 49 -7.39 0.53 -9.23
C LEU A 49 -8.14 1.20 -8.07
N VAL A 50 -8.48 2.49 -8.22
CA VAL A 50 -9.20 3.26 -7.20
C VAL A 50 -10.59 2.69 -6.94
N GLU A 51 -11.30 2.25 -7.99
CA GLU A 51 -12.59 1.56 -7.84
C GLU A 51 -12.46 0.17 -7.20
N ALA A 52 -11.41 -0.57 -7.53
CA ALA A 52 -11.18 -1.91 -6.98
C ALA A 52 -10.77 -1.85 -5.50
N ALA A 53 -10.22 -0.73 -5.03
CA ALA A 53 -9.85 -0.53 -3.64
C ALA A 53 -11.06 -0.52 -2.69
N GLU A 54 -12.23 -0.13 -3.18
CA GLU A 54 -13.46 -0.04 -2.40
C GLU A 54 -14.09 -1.43 -2.15
N TYR A 55 -14.35 -1.75 -0.88
CA TYR A 55 -15.09 -2.95 -0.52
C TYR A 55 -16.55 -2.83 -1.01
N LYS A 56 -16.98 -3.79 -1.84
CA LYS A 56 -18.37 -3.81 -2.33
C LYS A 56 -19.20 -4.80 -1.53
N VAL A 57 -20.30 -4.34 -0.95
CA VAL A 57 -21.27 -5.21 -0.27
C VAL A 57 -22.33 -5.65 -1.27
N VAL A 58 -22.37 -6.93 -1.59
CA VAL A 58 -23.39 -7.53 -2.46
C VAL A 58 -24.35 -8.37 -1.65
N THR A 59 -25.63 -8.34 -2.02
CA THR A 59 -26.64 -9.21 -1.41
C THR A 59 -26.74 -10.48 -2.23
N LYS A 60 -26.32 -11.62 -1.68
CA LYS A 60 -26.47 -12.94 -2.29
C LYS A 60 -27.65 -13.67 -1.68
N LYS A 61 -28.46 -14.29 -2.53
CA LYS A 61 -29.53 -15.20 -2.09
C LYS A 61 -28.90 -16.55 -1.75
N LYS A 62 -28.98 -16.95 -0.48
CA LYS A 62 -28.53 -18.25 0.00
C LYS A 62 -29.75 -19.09 0.34
N LYS A 63 -29.89 -20.25 -0.30
CA LYS A 63 -30.91 -21.24 0.06
C LYS A 63 -30.48 -21.96 1.33
N GLN A 64 -31.30 -21.88 2.37
CA GLN A 64 -31.30 -22.83 3.49
C GLN A 64 -32.48 -23.78 3.33
N TRP A 65 -32.45 -24.92 4.03
CA TRP A 65 -33.33 -26.08 3.84
C TRP A 65 -34.83 -25.78 3.62
N PHE A 66 -35.38 -24.67 4.12
CA PHE A 66 -36.79 -24.30 3.90
C PHE A 66 -37.05 -22.83 3.54
N TRP A 67 -36.03 -21.99 3.32
CA TRP A 67 -36.21 -20.59 2.94
C TRP A 67 -34.97 -20.00 2.25
N THR A 68 -35.14 -18.85 1.58
CA THR A 68 -34.03 -18.09 1.01
C THR A 68 -33.71 -16.92 1.92
N VAL A 69 -32.47 -16.85 2.40
CA VAL A 69 -31.97 -15.69 3.16
C VAL A 69 -31.16 -14.80 2.22
N ASN A 70 -31.33 -13.49 2.37
CA ASN A 70 -30.43 -12.51 1.77
C ASN A 70 -29.20 -12.35 2.67
N GLU A 71 -28.06 -12.84 2.23
CA GLU A 71 -26.77 -12.71 2.91
C GLU A 71 -26.00 -11.54 2.30
N LYS A 72 -25.56 -10.60 3.12
CA LYS A 72 -24.64 -9.54 2.69
C LYS A 72 -23.22 -10.12 2.69
N VAL A 73 -22.61 -10.19 1.51
CA VAL A 73 -21.23 -10.66 1.33
C VAL A 73 -20.37 -9.48 0.94
N VAL A 74 -19.23 -9.31 1.60
CA VAL A 74 -18.21 -8.34 1.20
C VAL A 74 -17.40 -8.96 0.07
N VAL A 75 -17.33 -8.27 -1.06
CA VAL A 75 -16.50 -8.63 -2.19
C VAL A 75 -15.33 -7.66 -2.25
N ASP A 76 -14.12 -8.21 -2.18
CA ASP A 76 -12.88 -7.49 -2.36
C ASP A 76 -12.30 -7.85 -3.73
N ASN A 77 -12.45 -6.94 -4.70
CA ASN A 77 -11.94 -7.14 -6.05
C ASN A 77 -10.48 -6.66 -6.19
N TYR A 78 -9.90 -6.10 -5.14
CA TYR A 78 -8.60 -5.47 -5.22
C TYR A 78 -7.50 -6.46 -5.60
N LYS A 79 -7.44 -7.61 -4.93
CA LYS A 79 -6.44 -8.66 -5.24
C LYS A 79 -6.60 -9.20 -6.68
N ASP A 80 -7.82 -9.33 -7.17
CA ASP A 80 -8.09 -9.77 -8.54
C ASP A 80 -7.70 -8.70 -9.57
N PHE A 81 -7.93 -7.43 -9.26
CA PHE A 81 -7.46 -6.31 -10.06
C PHE A 81 -5.92 -6.31 -10.13
N LEU A 82 -5.22 -6.41 -9.00
CA LEU A 82 -3.76 -6.47 -8.98
C LEU A 82 -3.23 -7.63 -9.83
N ARG A 83 -3.83 -8.81 -9.75
CA ARG A 83 -3.42 -9.97 -10.55
C ARG A 83 -3.64 -9.79 -12.05
N SER A 84 -4.69 -9.07 -12.45
CA SER A 84 -5.11 -8.98 -13.86
C SER A 84 -4.62 -7.73 -14.59
N LYS A 85 -4.33 -6.66 -13.85
CA LYS A 85 -4.03 -5.32 -14.40
C LYS A 85 -2.66 -4.78 -14.03
N THR A 86 -1.90 -5.52 -13.21
CA THR A 86 -0.55 -5.14 -12.84
C THR A 86 0.44 -6.27 -13.09
N SER A 87 1.71 -5.91 -13.26
CA SER A 87 2.82 -6.86 -13.34
C SER A 87 3.68 -6.73 -12.09
N LEU A 88 3.89 -7.83 -11.36
CA LEU A 88 4.78 -7.84 -10.20
C LEU A 88 6.22 -7.76 -10.69
N VAL A 89 6.96 -6.77 -10.19
CA VAL A 89 8.40 -6.61 -10.46
C VAL A 89 9.21 -7.25 -9.35
N ALA A 90 8.87 -6.94 -8.11
CA ALA A 90 9.55 -7.46 -6.93
C ALA A 90 8.62 -7.45 -5.71
N ALA A 91 8.97 -8.26 -4.72
CA ALA A 91 8.27 -8.34 -3.44
C ALA A 91 9.30 -8.43 -2.31
N LEU A 92 9.01 -7.75 -1.20
CA LEU A 92 9.79 -7.80 0.03
C LEU A 92 9.04 -8.68 1.03
N ASN A 93 9.67 -9.73 1.54
CA ASN A 93 9.02 -10.73 2.40
C ASN A 93 9.38 -10.56 3.88
N ASP A 94 10.50 -9.92 4.18
CA ASP A 94 10.96 -9.68 5.54
C ASP A 94 10.47 -8.30 6.01
N ARG A 95 10.27 -8.17 7.33
CA ARG A 95 10.16 -6.86 8.02
C ARG A 95 11.54 -6.28 8.34
N ALA A 96 12.58 -6.69 7.62
CA ALA A 96 13.97 -6.33 7.86
C ALA A 96 14.24 -4.89 7.38
N PHE A 97 13.50 -3.94 7.96
CA PHE A 97 13.60 -2.51 7.76
C PHE A 97 13.50 -2.05 6.30
N LEU A 98 12.27 -1.77 5.91
CA LEU A 98 11.81 -0.56 5.23
C LEU A 98 10.31 -0.78 5.08
N MET A 99 9.51 -0.47 6.11
CA MET A 99 8.20 0.09 5.76
C MET A 99 8.54 1.23 4.82
N PHE A 100 7.94 1.30 3.64
CA PHE A 100 8.34 2.30 2.64
C PHE A 100 8.40 3.74 3.22
N SER A 101 7.71 4.01 4.33
CA SER A 101 7.88 5.20 5.18
C SER A 101 9.32 5.50 5.60
N ASP A 102 10.13 4.51 5.96
CA ASP A 102 11.53 4.69 6.37
C ASP A 102 12.40 5.00 5.15
N LEU A 103 12.06 4.41 4.00
CA LEU A 103 12.73 4.65 2.73
C LEU A 103 12.42 6.07 2.29
N GLN A 104 11.15 6.45 2.36
CA GLN A 104 10.70 7.80 2.18
C GLN A 104 11.41 8.74 3.16
N GLY A 105 11.64 8.34 4.42
CA GLY A 105 12.41 9.10 5.40
C GLY A 105 13.87 9.32 4.99
N VAL A 106 14.57 8.27 4.54
CA VAL A 106 15.95 8.36 4.03
C VAL A 106 16.00 9.24 2.78
N LEU A 107 15.08 9.02 1.85
CA LEU A 107 14.95 9.83 0.64
C LEU A 107 14.67 11.30 0.98
N GLU A 108 13.77 11.58 1.92
CA GLU A 108 13.44 12.93 2.38
C GLU A 108 14.66 13.63 3.01
N GLN A 109 15.47 12.93 3.80
CA GLN A 109 16.72 13.47 4.36
C GLN A 109 17.73 13.85 3.26
N LYS A 110 17.71 13.13 2.13
CA LYS A 110 18.51 13.42 0.94
C LYS A 110 17.83 14.44 0.00
N GLY A 111 16.75 15.08 0.44
CA GLY A 111 16.02 16.11 -0.33
C GLY A 111 15.07 15.55 -1.39
N ILE A 112 14.76 14.26 -1.33
CA ILE A 112 13.94 13.53 -2.30
C ILE A 112 12.55 13.35 -1.72
N ARG A 113 11.54 13.98 -2.34
CA ARG A 113 10.14 13.84 -1.93
C ARG A 113 9.37 13.01 -2.94
N ILE A 114 8.93 11.83 -2.51
CA ILE A 114 7.96 11.04 -3.26
C ILE A 114 6.59 11.68 -3.03
N THR A 115 6.03 12.29 -4.08
CA THR A 115 4.69 12.89 -4.01
C THR A 115 3.67 11.82 -4.35
N ASN A 116 2.90 11.41 -3.33
CA ASN A 116 1.73 10.55 -3.52
C ASN A 116 0.70 11.32 -4.36
N SER A 117 0.56 10.98 -5.65
CA SER A 117 -0.35 11.69 -6.57
C SER A 117 -1.78 11.17 -6.51
N LEU A 118 -2.24 10.71 -5.33
CA LEU A 118 -3.61 10.24 -5.16
C LEU A 118 -4.56 11.42 -4.96
N THR A 119 -5.67 11.41 -5.69
CA THR A 119 -6.81 12.30 -5.42
C THR A 119 -7.30 12.08 -3.99
N GLU A 120 -7.97 13.08 -3.41
CA GLU A 120 -8.52 12.97 -2.05
C GLU A 120 -9.50 11.78 -1.94
N GLU A 121 -10.30 11.55 -2.97
CA GLU A 121 -11.19 10.40 -3.06
C GLU A 121 -10.42 9.07 -3.02
N ALA A 122 -9.36 8.94 -3.81
CA ALA A 122 -8.55 7.73 -3.83
C ALA A 122 -7.89 7.48 -2.47
N ARG A 123 -7.38 8.53 -1.81
CA ARG A 123 -6.83 8.44 -0.45
C ARG A 123 -7.85 7.90 0.55
N GLN A 124 -9.10 8.37 0.50
CA GLN A 124 -10.14 7.89 1.40
C GLN A 124 -10.49 6.42 1.16
N LYS A 125 -10.53 5.97 -0.10
CA LYS A 125 -10.79 4.56 -0.43
C LYS A 125 -9.67 3.65 0.09
N PHE A 126 -8.41 4.02 -0.12
CA PHE A 126 -7.26 3.25 0.37
C PHE A 126 -7.09 3.29 1.89
N ALA A 127 -7.46 4.37 2.57
CA ALA A 127 -7.36 4.49 4.03
C ALA A 127 -8.19 3.46 4.81
N THR A 128 -9.09 2.74 4.14
CA THR A 128 -9.92 1.69 4.75
C THR A 128 -9.37 0.28 4.60
N ARG A 129 -8.24 0.14 3.88
CA ARG A 129 -7.55 -1.12 3.66
C ARG A 129 -6.40 -1.26 4.65
N ASP A 130 -6.04 -2.51 4.93
CA ASP A 130 -4.84 -2.88 5.69
C ASP A 130 -3.56 -2.72 4.84
N GLU A 131 -3.66 -1.98 3.73
CA GLU A 131 -2.64 -1.89 2.69
C GLU A 131 -2.62 -0.46 2.14
N HIS A 132 -1.43 0.13 2.09
CA HIS A 132 -1.25 1.52 1.64
C HIS A 132 -0.50 1.54 0.31
N PRO A 133 -1.13 1.98 -0.79
CA PRO A 133 -0.45 2.12 -2.05
C PRO A 133 0.27 3.47 -2.16
N ILE A 134 1.43 3.42 -2.79
CA ILE A 134 2.16 4.60 -3.23
C ILE A 134 2.33 4.54 -4.74
N LEU A 135 2.03 5.66 -5.40
CA LEU A 135 2.04 5.75 -6.86
C LEU A 135 3.20 6.61 -7.33
N ILE A 136 4.09 6.02 -8.11
CA ILE A 136 5.24 6.69 -8.71
C ILE A 136 5.05 6.70 -10.22
N ASN A 137 4.73 7.88 -10.77
CA ASN A 137 4.63 8.06 -12.22
C ASN A 137 6.01 8.19 -12.88
N TYR A 138 6.04 8.12 -14.21
CA TYR A 138 7.26 8.25 -15.02
C TYR A 138 8.12 9.48 -14.68
N TYR A 139 7.53 10.66 -14.51
CA TYR A 139 8.32 11.88 -14.25
C TYR A 139 8.99 11.84 -12.89
N THR A 140 8.30 11.32 -11.87
CA THR A 140 8.88 11.09 -10.54
C THR A 140 9.94 10.00 -10.61
N ALA A 141 9.70 8.92 -11.34
CA ALA A 141 10.66 7.84 -11.55
C ALA A 141 11.98 8.35 -12.16
N GLN A 142 11.91 9.16 -13.22
CA GLN A 142 13.12 9.71 -13.86
C GLN A 142 13.94 10.59 -12.90
N LYS A 143 13.27 11.35 -12.02
CA LYS A 143 13.97 12.12 -10.97
C LYS A 143 14.64 11.20 -9.95
N LEU A 144 13.92 10.17 -9.50
CA LEU A 144 14.44 9.17 -8.56
C LEU A 144 15.65 8.43 -9.15
N ILE A 145 15.59 8.00 -10.41
CA ILE A 145 16.70 7.33 -11.11
C ILE A 145 17.94 8.21 -11.14
N GLY A 146 17.77 9.50 -11.46
CA GLY A 146 18.89 10.46 -11.43
C GLY A 146 19.52 10.57 -10.05
N GLN A 147 18.71 10.50 -8.99
CA GLN A 147 19.17 10.63 -7.61
C GLN A 147 19.78 9.34 -7.06
N PHE A 148 19.29 8.17 -7.48
CA PHE A 148 19.85 6.88 -7.06
C PHE A 148 21.28 6.66 -7.53
N LYS A 149 21.63 7.17 -8.72
CA LYS A 149 23.00 7.06 -9.27
C LYS A 149 24.08 7.60 -8.33
N ASP A 150 23.76 8.64 -7.57
CA ASP A 150 24.69 9.31 -6.66
C ASP A 150 24.38 9.01 -5.18
N LEU A 151 23.41 8.12 -4.91
CA LEU A 151 22.94 7.85 -3.56
C LEU A 151 23.90 6.89 -2.84
N VAL A 152 24.73 7.46 -1.97
CA VAL A 152 25.48 6.69 -0.97
C VAL A 152 24.69 6.66 0.33
N ILE A 153 24.37 5.45 0.78
CA ILE A 153 23.65 5.20 2.03
C ILE A 153 24.64 4.66 3.04
N THR A 154 24.88 5.42 4.10
CA THR A 154 25.77 5.03 5.18
C THR A 154 24.99 4.36 6.30
N ASP A 155 25.69 3.63 7.17
CA ASP A 155 25.06 2.99 8.33
C ASP A 155 24.49 4.05 9.28
N ASP A 156 25.12 5.23 9.37
CA ASP A 156 24.60 6.39 10.12
C ASP A 156 23.25 6.90 9.58
N ASP A 157 23.06 6.90 8.26
CA ASP A 157 21.80 7.31 7.64
C ASP A 157 20.69 6.31 7.98
N LEU A 158 21.00 5.02 7.97
CA LEU A 158 20.09 3.93 8.31
C LEU A 158 19.73 3.94 9.80
N MET A 159 20.71 4.18 10.68
CA MET A 159 20.48 4.35 12.12
C MET A 159 19.60 5.57 12.45
N LYS A 160 19.70 6.67 11.69
CA LYS A 160 18.83 7.86 11.88
C LYS A 160 17.41 7.63 11.39
N ALA A 161 17.24 6.76 10.39
CA ALA A 161 15.93 6.39 9.87
C ALA A 161 15.20 5.41 10.82
N ASP A 162 15.92 4.69 11.68
CA ASP A 162 15.34 3.83 12.72
C ASP A 162 14.72 4.63 13.88
N ARG A 163 13.55 5.23 13.60
CA ARG A 163 12.82 6.10 14.53
C ARG A 163 12.32 5.38 15.78
N ASP A 164 12.11 4.06 15.70
CA ASP A 164 11.56 3.27 16.79
C ASP A 164 12.66 2.58 17.64
N LYS A 165 13.94 2.75 17.29
CA LYS A 165 15.09 2.14 17.98
C LYS A 165 14.90 0.64 18.21
N LEU A 166 14.23 -0.04 17.28
CA LEU A 166 13.86 -1.43 17.45
C LEU A 166 15.08 -2.36 17.41
N HIS A 167 16.22 -1.89 16.91
CA HIS A 167 17.31 -2.78 16.50
C HIS A 167 18.66 -2.35 17.08
N GLN A 168 19.03 -3.01 18.17
CA GLN A 168 20.43 -3.09 18.57
C GLN A 168 21.18 -4.00 17.58
N LEU A 169 21.95 -3.38 16.68
CA LEU A 169 23.24 -3.88 16.16
C LEU A 169 23.24 -5.31 15.59
N GLN A 170 22.75 -5.50 14.37
CA GLN A 170 23.13 -6.65 13.54
C GLN A 170 23.56 -6.16 12.15
N ASP A 171 24.82 -6.40 11.80
CA ASP A 171 25.41 -6.00 10.49
C ASP A 171 24.63 -6.58 9.29
N ASP A 172 24.02 -7.76 9.47
CA ASP A 172 23.16 -8.41 8.48
C ASP A 172 21.91 -7.58 8.13
N LEU A 173 21.47 -6.67 9.01
CA LEU A 173 20.31 -5.80 8.77
C LEU A 173 20.64 -4.69 7.77
N PHE A 174 21.83 -4.09 7.85
CA PHE A 174 22.24 -3.02 6.94
C PHE A 174 22.44 -3.54 5.51
N GLU A 175 22.99 -4.74 5.36
CA GLU A 175 23.11 -5.39 4.05
C GLU A 175 21.73 -5.73 3.45
N LYS A 176 20.77 -6.19 4.26
CA LYS A 176 19.38 -6.38 3.82
C LYS A 176 18.74 -5.07 3.37
N GLN A 177 18.86 -4.01 4.14
CA GLN A 177 18.34 -2.68 3.79
C GLN A 177 18.90 -2.17 2.46
N ARG A 178 20.22 -2.29 2.24
CA ARG A 178 20.86 -1.93 0.97
C ARG A 178 20.30 -2.76 -0.19
N ALA A 179 20.01 -4.04 0.03
CA ALA A 179 19.39 -4.91 -0.98
C ALA A 179 17.94 -4.51 -1.30
N GLU A 180 17.15 -4.13 -0.28
CA GLU A 180 15.78 -3.63 -0.48
C GLU A 180 15.75 -2.33 -1.27
N ILE A 181 16.71 -1.42 -1.03
CA ILE A 181 16.83 -0.16 -1.78
C ILE A 181 17.23 -0.42 -3.23
N LYS A 182 18.16 -1.34 -3.48
CA LYS A 182 18.48 -1.78 -4.85
C LYS A 182 17.28 -2.40 -5.56
N THR A 183 16.46 -3.16 -4.82
CA THR A 183 15.23 -3.75 -5.36
C THR A 183 14.22 -2.66 -5.73
N PHE A 184 14.08 -1.63 -4.89
CA PHE A 184 13.25 -0.47 -5.22
C PHE A 184 13.79 0.31 -6.42
N GLU A 185 15.10 0.55 -6.48
CA GLU A 185 15.76 1.20 -7.61
C GLU A 185 15.49 0.44 -8.92
N GLN A 186 15.62 -0.88 -8.91
CA GLN A 186 15.27 -1.73 -10.05
C GLN A 186 13.81 -1.55 -10.45
N ALA A 187 12.88 -1.59 -9.49
CA ALA A 187 11.47 -1.40 -9.76
C ALA A 187 11.14 -0.02 -10.34
N VAL A 188 11.86 1.03 -9.93
CA VAL A 188 11.73 2.38 -10.48
C VAL A 188 12.26 2.45 -11.92
N ASN A 189 13.34 1.72 -12.23
CA ASN A 189 13.92 1.66 -13.58
C ASN A 189 13.02 0.94 -14.60
N GLU A 190 12.08 0.10 -14.16
CA GLU A 190 11.09 -0.57 -15.02
C GLU A 190 9.92 0.35 -15.46
N ILE A 191 9.90 1.63 -15.03
CA ILE A 191 8.81 2.55 -15.33
C ILE A 191 9.04 3.25 -16.68
N ASP A 192 8.02 3.15 -17.55
CA ASP A 192 7.99 3.72 -18.88
C ASP A 192 6.96 4.87 -19.00
N LYS A 193 7.03 5.59 -20.12
CA LYS A 193 6.01 6.59 -20.48
C LYS A 193 4.65 5.90 -20.63
N GLY A 194 3.75 6.16 -19.67
CA GLY A 194 2.41 5.58 -19.64
C GLY A 194 2.21 4.50 -18.58
N THR A 195 3.21 4.23 -17.74
CA THR A 195 3.07 3.36 -16.57
C THR A 195 3.29 4.10 -15.26
N ILE A 196 2.85 3.48 -14.18
CA ILE A 196 2.99 3.87 -12.79
C ILE A 196 3.58 2.67 -12.06
N LEU A 197 4.56 2.90 -11.19
CA LEU A 197 4.90 1.93 -10.16
C LEU A 197 3.95 2.10 -8.98
N LEU A 198 3.17 1.05 -8.74
CA LEU A 198 2.35 0.85 -7.57
C LEU A 198 3.20 0.12 -6.52
N VAL A 199 3.49 0.80 -5.42
CA VAL A 199 4.12 0.20 -4.24
C VAL A 199 3.01 -0.10 -3.24
N ARG A 200 2.68 -1.38 -3.07
CA ARG A 200 1.70 -1.83 -2.07
C ARG A 200 2.44 -2.18 -0.80
N ILE A 201 2.10 -1.55 0.31
CA ILE A 201 2.71 -1.79 1.64
C ILE A 201 1.65 -2.39 2.55
N MET A 202 2.00 -3.43 3.29
CA MET A 202 1.12 -4.05 4.30
C MET A 202 1.37 -3.46 5.69
N ASP A 203 0.31 -3.20 6.45
CA ASP A 203 0.38 -2.81 7.88
C ASP A 203 0.85 -3.96 8.81
#